data_AF-A0A1G9TMI3-F1
#
_entry.id   AF-A0A1G9TMI3-F1
#
_cell.length_a   1.000
_cell.length_b   1.000
_cell.length_c   1.000
_cell.angle_alpha   90.00
_cell.angle_beta   90.00
_cell.angle_gamma   90.00
#
_symmetry.space_group_name_H-M   'P 1'
#
loop_
_entity.id
_entity.type
_entity.pdbx_description
1 polymer ?
#
loop_
_entity_poly.entity_id
_entity_poly.type
_entity_poly.pdbx_seq_one_letter_code
_entity_poly.pdbx_strand_id
1 'polypeptide(L)'
;MGVKNTFKGPILLMLTAGTIVLGTYSGINKEISLTLDGQTIKYDTISNTVESFLVNKKINVPQGSRIEPNLNTKLTNNMDIEIITKFSVNIKDGKKVLEHETNKKTVAEVLKECSIEITDKDVLSKDLDQKINPQDTIEITRVSESIEKEVKEIPFKIKVVEDKSLLEGKSKTKTHGKKGKVEISYKILCKNGEIVSKTKIDEKILENPQNEIVKKGSLKTSTV
;
A
#
# COMPACT_ATOMS: atom_id res chain seq x y z
N MET A 1 19.67 2.96 -27.45
CA MET A 1 19.59 4.43 -27.47
C MET A 1 19.52 4.94 -26.05
N GLY A 2 20.63 5.46 -25.53
CA GLY A 2 20.69 6.07 -24.21
C GLY A 2 21.18 7.49 -24.35
N VAL A 3 20.32 8.45 -24.00
CA VAL A 3 20.76 9.80 -23.66
C VAL A 3 20.06 10.15 -22.34
N LYS A 4 20.73 9.83 -21.24
CA LYS A 4 20.39 10.33 -19.91
C LYS A 4 21.08 11.69 -19.77
N ASN A 5 20.38 12.78 -20.05
CA ASN A 5 20.80 14.10 -19.60
C ASN A 5 19.94 14.49 -18.40
N THR A 6 20.42 14.15 -17.20
CA THR A 6 19.90 14.72 -15.95
C THR A 6 20.93 15.73 -15.45
N PHE A 7 20.65 17.00 -15.67
CA PHE A 7 21.46 18.11 -15.19
C PHE A 7 21.19 18.26 -13.68
N LYS A 8 21.89 17.47 -12.86
CA LYS A 8 21.90 17.61 -11.39
C LYS A 8 22.98 18.61 -11.00
N GLY A 9 22.68 19.89 -11.13
CA GLY A 9 23.50 20.97 -10.58
C GLY A 9 22.67 21.79 -9.58
N PRO A 10 23.24 22.26 -8.46
CA PRO A 10 22.56 23.22 -7.60
C PRO A 10 22.27 24.49 -8.42
N ILE A 11 21.02 24.93 -8.45
CA ILE A 11 20.61 26.16 -9.12
C ILE A 11 21.25 27.32 -8.36
N LEU A 12 22.25 27.94 -9.00
CA LEU A 12 22.96 29.10 -8.48
C LEU A 12 22.02 30.32 -8.63
N LEU A 13 21.34 30.71 -7.55
CA LEU A 13 20.72 32.03 -7.43
C LEU A 13 21.86 33.06 -7.46
N MET A 14 22.12 33.65 -8.63
CA MET A 14 23.05 34.78 -8.74
C MET A 14 22.48 35.96 -7.93
N LEU A 15 22.98 36.11 -6.69
CA LEU A 15 22.93 37.34 -5.91
C LEU A 15 23.73 38.40 -6.66
N THR A 16 23.11 39.06 -7.64
CA THR A 16 23.62 40.35 -8.09
C THR A 16 23.27 41.35 -6.99
N ALA A 17 24.29 41.87 -6.31
CA ALA A 17 24.17 43.01 -5.42
C ALA A 17 23.78 44.24 -6.28
N GLY A 18 22.50 44.35 -6.59
CA GLY A 18 21.92 45.52 -7.24
C GLY A 18 21.84 46.64 -6.22
N THR A 19 22.51 47.75 -6.49
CA THR A 19 22.35 49.01 -5.76
C THR A 19 20.89 49.43 -5.80
N ILE A 20 20.24 49.46 -4.63
CA ILE A 20 18.86 49.91 -4.47
C ILE A 20 18.85 51.43 -4.44
N VAL A 21 18.24 52.05 -5.46
CA VAL A 21 17.81 53.44 -5.40
C VAL A 21 16.47 53.47 -4.67
N LEU A 22 16.47 53.94 -3.42
CA LEU A 22 15.29 54.09 -2.58
C LEU A 22 14.50 55.34 -2.99
N GLY A 23 13.50 55.16 -3.86
CA GLY A 23 12.40 56.09 -4.02
C GLY A 23 11.26 55.71 -3.07
N THR A 24 10.94 56.57 -2.10
CA THR A 24 9.88 56.34 -1.11
C THR A 24 8.48 56.51 -1.73
N TYR A 25 7.85 55.42 -2.16
CA TYR A 25 6.42 55.36 -2.50
C TYR A 25 5.73 54.30 -1.63
N SER A 26 5.46 54.65 -0.37
CA SER A 26 4.95 53.71 0.67
C SER A 26 3.54 53.16 0.42
N GLY A 27 2.78 53.65 -0.57
CA GLY A 27 1.40 53.20 -0.84
C GLY A 27 1.25 52.14 -1.94
N ILE A 28 2.29 51.88 -2.75
CA ILE A 28 2.22 50.97 -3.91
C ILE A 28 3.19 49.78 -3.75
N ASN A 29 4.26 49.95 -2.97
CA ASN A 29 5.21 48.88 -2.65
C ASN A 29 4.59 47.84 -1.74
N LYS A 30 4.79 46.57 -2.09
CA LYS A 30 4.41 45.40 -1.33
C LYS A 30 5.69 44.64 -0.99
N GLU A 31 5.88 44.31 0.28
CA GLU A 31 6.86 43.32 0.72
C GLU A 31 6.22 41.94 0.54
N ILE A 32 6.91 41.02 -0.15
CA ILE A 32 6.46 39.63 -0.31
C ILE A 32 7.62 38.67 -0.01
N SER A 33 7.30 37.46 0.44
CA SER A 33 8.30 36.39 0.63
C SER A 33 8.21 35.41 -0.52
N LEU A 34 9.32 35.12 -1.19
CA LEU A 34 9.41 34.05 -2.19
C LEU A 34 10.20 32.88 -1.60
N THR A 35 9.58 31.72 -1.48
CA THR A 35 10.21 30.47 -1.08
C THR A 35 10.44 29.59 -2.29
N LEU A 36 11.70 29.24 -2.56
CA LEU A 36 12.09 28.28 -3.59
C LEU A 36 12.93 27.19 -2.93
N ASP A 37 12.47 25.94 -3.01
CA ASP A 37 13.16 24.76 -2.43
C ASP A 37 13.57 24.96 -0.96
N GLY A 38 12.68 25.56 -0.16
CA GLY A 38 12.89 25.84 1.27
C GLY A 38 13.72 27.08 1.59
N GLN A 39 14.26 27.78 0.58
CA GLN A 39 14.96 29.04 0.77
C GLN A 39 14.00 30.21 0.55
N THR A 40 13.81 31.03 1.59
CA THR A 40 12.92 32.19 1.55
C THR A 40 13.73 33.48 1.36
N ILE A 41 13.36 34.25 0.33
CA ILE A 41 13.92 35.57 0.04
C ILE A 41 12.78 36.59 0.05
N LYS A 42 12.97 37.70 0.76
CA LYS A 42 12.03 38.82 0.76
C LYS A 42 12.29 39.75 -0.41
N TYR A 43 11.21 40.26 -1.01
CA TYR A 43 11.26 41.22 -2.11
C TYR A 43 10.29 42.37 -1.90
N ASP A 44 10.74 43.58 -2.24
CA ASP A 44 9.86 44.70 -2.50
C ASP A 44 9.44 44.71 -3.98
N THR A 45 8.14 44.90 -4.20
CA THR A 45 7.56 44.95 -5.54
C THR A 45 6.34 45.86 -5.65
N ILE A 46 6.19 46.50 -6.82
CA ILE A 46 4.97 47.20 -7.23
C ILE A 46 4.06 46.33 -8.10
N SER A 47 4.50 45.10 -8.43
CA SER A 47 3.74 44.16 -9.27
C SER A 47 2.33 43.91 -8.72
N ASN A 48 1.40 43.69 -9.63
CA ASN A 48 -0.01 43.47 -9.30
C ASN A 48 -0.33 41.98 -9.10
N THR A 49 0.35 41.09 -9.83
CA THR A 49 0.11 39.63 -9.80
C THR A 49 1.40 38.85 -9.58
N VAL A 50 1.28 37.59 -9.13
CA VAL A 50 2.41 36.65 -8.98
C VAL A 50 3.20 36.56 -10.29
N GLU A 51 2.53 36.40 -11.44
CA GLU A 51 3.17 36.36 -12.75
C GLU A 51 4.03 37.61 -13.03
N SER A 52 3.44 38.80 -12.90
CA SER A 52 4.15 40.06 -13.15
C SER A 52 5.32 40.26 -12.19
N PHE A 53 5.25 39.75 -10.96
CA PHE A 53 6.37 39.76 -10.02
C PHE A 53 7.51 38.85 -10.49
N LEU A 54 7.21 37.60 -10.83
CA LEU A 54 8.21 36.63 -11.28
C LEU A 54 8.93 37.10 -12.56
N VAL A 55 8.18 37.66 -13.51
CA VAL A 55 8.73 38.24 -14.75
C VAL A 55 9.61 39.46 -14.47
N ASN A 56 9.13 40.42 -13.68
CA ASN A 56 9.87 41.65 -13.38
C ASN A 56 11.18 41.39 -12.62
N LYS A 57 11.18 40.43 -11.70
CA LYS A 57 12.37 40.00 -10.96
C LYS A 57 13.22 38.98 -11.73
N LYS A 58 12.82 38.60 -12.94
CA LYS A 58 13.50 37.61 -13.80
C LYS A 58 13.75 36.28 -13.08
N ILE A 59 12.78 35.85 -12.26
CA ILE A 59 12.85 34.59 -11.53
C ILE A 59 12.65 33.45 -12.53
N ASN A 60 13.66 32.60 -12.66
CA ASN A 60 13.57 31.40 -13.49
C ASN A 60 12.78 30.33 -12.75
N VAL A 61 11.60 29.97 -13.26
CA VAL A 61 10.76 28.92 -12.69
C VAL A 61 11.01 27.61 -13.45
N PRO A 62 11.53 26.54 -12.80
CA PRO A 62 11.74 25.27 -13.48
C PRO A 62 10.44 24.69 -14.05
N GLN A 63 10.53 24.05 -15.22
CA GLN A 63 9.36 23.49 -15.89
C GLN A 63 8.65 22.45 -15.01
N GLY A 64 7.32 22.56 -14.92
CA GLY A 64 6.50 21.65 -14.13
C GLY A 64 6.52 21.94 -12.63
N SER A 65 7.11 23.05 -12.19
CA SER A 65 6.97 23.53 -10.81
C SER A 65 5.53 23.94 -10.51
N ARG A 66 5.11 23.75 -9.26
CA ARG A 66 3.86 24.28 -8.73
C ARG A 66 4.13 25.62 -8.07
N ILE A 67 3.29 26.62 -8.35
CA ILE A 67 3.41 27.96 -7.79
C ILE A 67 2.17 28.21 -6.93
N GLU A 68 2.40 28.56 -5.66
CA GLU A 68 1.35 28.89 -4.71
C GLU A 68 1.61 30.26 -4.08
N PRO A 69 0.64 31.20 -4.10
CA PRO A 69 -0.62 31.13 -4.82
C PRO A 69 -0.41 31.17 -6.34
N ASN A 70 -1.45 30.89 -7.14
CA ASN A 70 -1.33 30.76 -8.59
C ASN A 70 -0.85 32.06 -9.27
N LEU A 71 -0.35 31.96 -10.50
CA LEU A 71 0.22 33.06 -11.29
C LEU A 71 -0.69 34.31 -11.42
N ASN A 72 -2.02 34.12 -11.45
CA ASN A 72 -2.99 35.19 -11.62
C ASN A 72 -3.41 35.85 -10.29
N THR A 73 -2.91 35.34 -9.17
CA THR A 73 -3.25 35.84 -7.84
C THR A 73 -2.73 37.27 -7.69
N LYS A 74 -3.60 38.17 -7.23
CA LYS A 74 -3.22 39.56 -6.92
C LYS A 74 -2.32 39.59 -5.70
N LEU A 75 -1.19 40.29 -5.80
CA LEU A 75 -0.26 40.43 -4.70
C LEU A 75 -0.79 41.39 -3.64
N THR A 76 -0.61 41.01 -2.38
CA THR A 76 -0.85 41.86 -1.20
C THR A 76 0.44 41.99 -0.40
N ASN A 77 0.50 42.98 0.50
CA ASN A 77 1.63 43.12 1.40
C ASN A 77 1.74 41.90 2.32
N ASN A 78 2.97 41.49 2.64
CA ASN A 78 3.32 40.31 3.41
C ASN A 78 2.79 38.98 2.82
N MET A 79 2.60 38.91 1.50
CA MET A 79 2.18 37.68 0.84
C MET A 79 3.36 36.72 0.70
N ASP A 80 3.12 35.44 1.00
CA ASP A 80 4.07 34.37 0.73
C ASP A 80 3.76 33.71 -0.62
N ILE A 81 4.80 33.54 -1.42
CA ILE A 81 4.81 32.84 -2.70
C ILE A 81 5.77 31.67 -2.54
N GLU A 82 5.32 30.47 -2.85
CA GLU A 82 6.11 29.25 -2.82
C GLU A 82 6.18 28.64 -4.22
N ILE A 83 7.40 28.35 -4.67
CA ILE A 83 7.67 27.61 -5.89
C ILE A 83 8.20 26.24 -5.48
N ILE A 84 7.42 25.22 -5.80
CA ILE A 84 7.73 23.83 -5.51
C ILE A 84 8.19 23.19 -6.81
N THR A 85 9.49 22.98 -6.91
CA THR A 85 10.07 22.27 -8.06
C THR A 85 9.70 20.79 -8.02
N LYS A 86 9.82 20.11 -9.16
CA LYS A 86 9.65 18.66 -9.16
C LYS A 86 10.80 18.03 -8.39
N PHE A 87 10.46 17.12 -7.49
CA PHE A 87 11.41 16.27 -6.79
C PHE A 87 11.00 14.81 -6.90
N SER A 88 11.98 13.92 -6.78
CA SER A 88 11.77 12.47 -6.81
C SER A 88 11.40 11.96 -5.42
N VAL A 89 10.44 11.04 -5.37
CA VAL A 89 10.03 10.26 -4.20
C VAL A 89 10.01 8.77 -4.54
N ASN A 90 10.25 7.94 -3.54
CA ASN A 90 10.21 6.48 -3.67
C ASN A 90 8.90 5.95 -3.08
N ILE A 91 8.14 5.19 -3.85
CA ILE A 91 6.89 4.58 -3.42
C ILE A 91 7.08 3.06 -3.45
N LYS A 92 6.94 2.42 -2.29
CA LYS A 92 6.94 0.96 -2.16
C LYS A 92 5.52 0.48 -1.92
N ASP A 93 4.85 0.02 -2.97
CA ASP A 93 3.51 -0.58 -2.90
C ASP A 93 3.62 -2.10 -2.78
N GLY A 94 3.59 -2.60 -1.55
CA GLY A 94 3.88 -3.99 -1.24
C GLY A 94 5.25 -4.42 -1.77
N LYS A 95 5.26 -5.25 -2.82
CA LYS A 95 6.49 -5.72 -3.48
C LYS A 95 6.94 -4.85 -4.65
N LYS A 96 6.11 -3.91 -5.09
CA LYS A 96 6.41 -3.02 -6.22
C LYS A 96 7.13 -1.79 -5.70
N VAL A 97 8.20 -1.39 -6.38
CA VAL A 97 8.93 -0.15 -6.10
C VAL A 97 8.82 0.75 -7.31
N LEU A 98 8.44 2.01 -7.07
CA LEU A 98 8.28 3.05 -8.08
C LEU A 98 9.03 4.29 -7.62
N GLU A 99 9.91 4.81 -8.46
CA GLU A 99 10.42 6.17 -8.33
C GLU A 99 9.49 7.10 -9.13
N HIS A 100 9.04 8.19 -8.50
CA HIS A 100 8.10 9.13 -9.11
C HIS A 100 8.52 10.57 -8.89
N GLU A 101 8.49 11.38 -9.95
CA GLU A 101 8.74 12.82 -9.86
C GLU A 101 7.44 13.59 -9.66
N THR A 102 7.37 14.38 -8.59
CA THR A 102 6.16 15.09 -8.18
C THR A 102 6.48 16.50 -7.69
N ASN A 103 5.47 17.36 -7.67
CA ASN A 103 5.49 18.71 -7.09
C ASN A 103 4.41 18.87 -6.01
N LYS A 104 3.89 17.74 -5.51
CA LYS A 104 2.83 17.67 -4.49
C LYS A 104 3.43 17.77 -3.10
N LYS A 105 2.66 18.29 -2.13
CA LYS A 105 3.14 18.57 -0.78
C LYS A 105 2.91 17.42 0.19
N THR A 106 1.91 16.58 -0.07
CA THR A 106 1.45 15.58 0.90
C THR A 106 1.47 14.17 0.32
N VAL A 107 1.58 13.17 1.19
CA VAL A 107 1.51 11.74 0.82
C VAL A 107 0.23 11.45 0.02
N ALA A 108 -0.93 11.95 0.46
CA ALA A 108 -2.21 11.73 -0.21
C ALA A 108 -2.21 12.25 -1.65
N GLU A 109 -1.68 13.45 -1.89
CA GLU A 109 -1.60 14.04 -3.22
C GLU A 109 -0.67 13.26 -4.15
N VAL A 110 0.47 12.78 -3.63
CA VAL A 110 1.42 11.95 -4.38
C VAL A 110 0.77 10.62 -4.76
N LEU A 111 0.16 9.92 -3.81
CA LEU A 111 -0.50 8.63 -4.05
C LEU A 111 -1.64 8.78 -5.06
N LYS A 112 -2.43 9.85 -4.95
CA LYS A 112 -3.50 10.16 -5.91
C LYS A 112 -2.95 10.43 -7.31
N GLU A 113 -1.85 11.18 -7.44
CA GLU A 113 -1.19 11.42 -8.73
C GLU A 113 -0.70 10.12 -9.37
N CYS A 114 -0.20 9.18 -8.58
CA CYS A 114 0.20 7.84 -9.03
C CYS A 114 -1.00 6.89 -9.25
N SER A 115 -2.24 7.33 -9.07
CA SER A 115 -3.45 6.49 -9.11
C SER A 115 -3.40 5.29 -8.15
N ILE A 116 -2.79 5.49 -6.98
CA ILE A 116 -2.69 4.51 -5.91
C ILE A 116 -3.79 4.79 -4.89
N GLU A 117 -4.76 3.89 -4.80
CA GLU A 117 -5.82 3.95 -3.78
C GLU A 117 -5.38 3.22 -2.52
N ILE A 118 -5.75 3.75 -1.35
CA ILE A 118 -5.46 3.19 -0.03
C ILE A 118 -6.77 2.69 0.58
N THR A 119 -6.74 1.46 1.09
CA THR A 119 -7.87 0.88 1.82
C THR A 119 -7.70 1.07 3.33
N ASP A 120 -8.77 0.86 4.09
CA ASP A 120 -8.78 0.90 5.55
C ASP A 120 -7.88 -0.16 6.22
N LYS A 121 -7.57 -1.25 5.50
CA LYS A 121 -6.69 -2.32 5.98
C LYS A 121 -5.22 -2.05 5.72
N ASP A 122 -4.90 -1.20 4.74
CA ASP A 122 -3.52 -0.93 4.37
C ASP A 122 -2.81 -0.13 5.46
N VAL A 123 -1.51 -0.36 5.60
CA VAL A 123 -0.68 0.35 6.57
C VAL A 123 0.35 1.18 5.83
N LEU A 124 0.36 2.49 6.08
CA LEU A 124 1.31 3.43 5.51
C LEU A 124 2.47 3.69 6.48
N SER A 125 3.67 3.91 5.94
CA SER A 125 4.82 4.37 6.74
C SER A 125 4.76 5.86 7.10
N LYS A 126 3.91 6.63 6.42
CA LYS A 126 3.70 8.06 6.59
C LYS A 126 2.21 8.37 6.50
N ASP A 127 1.71 9.31 7.29
CA ASP A 127 0.30 9.68 7.27
C ASP A 127 -0.08 10.36 5.95
N LEU A 128 -1.35 10.27 5.56
CA LEU A 128 -1.86 10.81 4.29
C LEU A 128 -1.67 12.35 4.18
N ASP A 129 -1.79 13.07 5.29
CA ASP A 129 -1.59 14.52 5.38
C ASP A 129 -0.14 14.92 5.68
N GLN A 130 0.74 13.94 5.92
CA GLN A 130 2.15 14.20 6.19
C GLN A 130 2.80 14.88 4.98
N LYS A 131 3.58 15.92 5.27
CA LYS A 131 4.39 16.60 4.24
C LYS A 131 5.46 15.65 3.69
N ILE A 132 5.65 15.71 2.38
CA ILE A 132 6.64 14.91 1.65
C ILE A 132 7.84 15.78 1.26
N ASN A 133 9.04 15.24 1.44
CA ASN A 133 10.30 15.89 1.12
C ASN A 133 11.00 15.19 -0.07
N PRO A 134 11.97 15.85 -0.71
CA PRO A 134 12.80 15.21 -1.72
C PRO A 134 13.44 13.91 -1.21
N GLN A 135 13.40 12.87 -2.05
CA GLN A 135 13.93 11.52 -1.76
C GLN A 135 13.19 10.74 -0.66
N ASP A 136 12.07 11.25 -0.15
CA ASP A 136 11.28 10.51 0.83
C ASP A 136 10.82 9.15 0.28
N THR A 137 10.70 8.18 1.19
CA THR A 137 10.11 6.87 0.91
C THR A 137 8.74 6.75 1.55
N ILE A 138 7.73 6.44 0.73
CA ILE A 138 6.36 6.10 1.14
C ILE A 138 6.23 4.58 1.00
N GLU A 139 6.03 3.87 2.10
CA GLU A 139 5.82 2.42 2.09
C GLU A 139 4.35 2.11 2.39
N ILE A 140 3.77 1.23 1.58
CA ILE A 140 2.39 0.77 1.69
C ILE A 140 2.45 -0.72 1.91
N THR A 141 2.07 -1.16 3.11
CA THR A 141 1.87 -2.57 3.41
C THR A 141 0.44 -2.95 3.05
N ARG A 142 0.28 -3.74 1.99
CA ARG A 142 -1.03 -4.19 1.52
C ARG A 142 -1.54 -5.33 2.40
N VAL A 143 -2.67 -5.12 3.06
CA VAL A 143 -3.27 -6.13 3.94
C VAL A 143 -4.56 -6.61 3.34
N SER A 144 -4.67 -7.93 3.14
CA SER A 144 -5.89 -8.54 2.64
C SER A 144 -6.31 -9.75 3.47
N GLU A 145 -7.61 -9.99 3.51
CA GLU A 145 -8.21 -11.14 4.18
C GLU A 145 -9.09 -11.88 3.19
N SER A 146 -9.01 -13.21 3.18
CA SER A 146 -9.86 -14.07 2.36
C SER A 146 -10.29 -15.32 3.14
N ILE A 147 -11.31 -16.00 2.62
CA ILE A 147 -11.73 -17.30 3.13
C ILE A 147 -11.36 -18.35 2.09
N GLU A 148 -10.52 -19.30 2.48
CA GLU A 148 -10.20 -20.48 1.68
C GLU A 148 -10.94 -21.69 2.23
N LYS A 149 -11.51 -22.49 1.33
CA LYS A 149 -12.18 -23.75 1.67
C LYS A 149 -11.34 -24.93 1.21
N GLU A 150 -11.16 -25.90 2.09
CA GLU A 150 -10.41 -27.12 1.81
C GLU A 150 -11.27 -28.34 2.18
N VAL A 151 -11.41 -29.30 1.25
CA VAL A 151 -12.12 -30.56 1.52
C VAL A 151 -11.11 -31.64 1.88
N LYS A 152 -11.26 -32.24 3.06
CA LYS A 152 -10.44 -33.35 3.55
C LYS A 152 -11.27 -34.62 3.72
N GLU A 153 -10.63 -35.77 3.57
CA GLU A 153 -11.25 -37.06 3.83
C GLU A 153 -11.23 -37.37 5.34
N ILE A 154 -12.33 -37.95 5.83
CA ILE A 154 -12.42 -38.50 7.18
C ILE A 154 -12.25 -40.01 7.08
N PRO A 155 -11.19 -40.62 7.66
CA PRO A 155 -11.02 -42.06 7.63
C PRO A 155 -12.15 -42.76 8.40
N PHE A 156 -12.55 -43.95 7.92
CA PHE A 156 -13.47 -44.82 8.66
C PHE A 156 -12.69 -45.73 9.62
N LYS A 157 -13.38 -46.24 10.64
CA LYS A 157 -12.82 -47.21 11.58
C LYS A 157 -13.32 -48.62 11.25
N ILE A 158 -12.51 -49.64 11.54
CA ILE A 158 -12.92 -51.05 11.45
C ILE A 158 -13.44 -51.48 12.83
N LYS A 159 -14.66 -52.00 12.88
CA LYS A 159 -15.28 -52.59 14.07
C LYS A 159 -15.38 -54.09 13.89
N VAL A 160 -14.60 -54.83 14.67
CA VAL A 160 -14.70 -56.29 14.73
C VAL A 160 -15.80 -56.67 15.71
N VAL A 161 -16.69 -57.56 15.29
CA VAL A 161 -17.79 -58.08 16.12
C VAL A 161 -17.74 -59.60 16.07
N GLU A 162 -17.80 -60.24 17.23
CA GLU A 162 -17.86 -61.70 17.27
C GLU A 162 -19.17 -62.24 16.65
N ASP A 163 -19.08 -63.42 16.08
CA ASP A 163 -20.19 -64.15 15.49
C ASP A 163 -20.13 -65.61 15.90
N LYS A 164 -21.12 -66.06 16.67
CA LYS A 164 -21.23 -67.43 17.16
C LYS A 164 -21.73 -68.41 16.10
N SER A 165 -22.15 -67.93 14.94
CA SER A 165 -22.55 -68.78 13.79
C SER A 165 -21.37 -69.09 12.85
N LEU A 166 -20.29 -68.31 12.94
CA LEU A 166 -19.08 -68.49 12.14
C LEU A 166 -18.02 -69.26 12.93
N LEU A 167 -17.41 -70.24 12.28
CA LEU A 167 -16.29 -71.01 12.82
C LEU A 167 -15.13 -70.10 13.23
N GLU A 168 -14.52 -70.41 14.38
CA GLU A 168 -13.32 -69.72 14.84
C GLU A 168 -12.23 -69.71 13.75
N GLY A 169 -11.56 -68.56 13.58
CA GLY A 169 -10.58 -68.34 12.51
C GLY A 169 -11.18 -67.91 11.16
N LYS A 170 -12.49 -68.01 10.94
CA LYS A 170 -13.16 -67.40 9.78
C LYS A 170 -13.59 -65.97 10.07
N SER A 171 -13.52 -65.12 9.07
CA SER A 171 -14.03 -63.75 9.12
C SER A 171 -14.87 -63.43 7.90
N LYS A 172 -15.87 -62.56 8.08
CA LYS A 172 -16.72 -62.06 7.00
C LYS A 172 -17.01 -60.58 7.19
N THR A 173 -16.79 -59.76 6.17
CA THR A 173 -17.20 -58.36 6.19
C THR A 173 -18.72 -58.28 6.11
N LYS A 174 -19.36 -57.67 7.12
CA LYS A 174 -20.79 -57.39 7.16
C LYS A 174 -21.14 -56.06 6.49
N THR A 175 -20.27 -55.07 6.63
CA THR A 175 -20.49 -53.72 6.11
C THR A 175 -19.15 -53.16 5.68
N HIS A 176 -19.03 -52.71 4.43
CA HIS A 176 -17.80 -52.08 3.95
C HIS A 176 -17.65 -50.66 4.50
N GLY A 177 -16.40 -50.30 4.79
CA GLY A 177 -16.08 -48.94 5.22
C GLY A 177 -16.15 -47.93 4.08
N LYS A 178 -16.57 -46.71 4.38
CA LYS A 178 -16.55 -45.57 3.45
C LYS A 178 -15.95 -44.36 4.14
N LYS A 179 -14.96 -43.73 3.52
CA LYS A 179 -14.41 -42.47 4.02
C LYS A 179 -15.49 -41.39 3.98
N GLY A 180 -15.54 -40.57 5.02
CA GLY A 180 -16.34 -39.35 5.03
C GLY A 180 -15.59 -38.20 4.35
N LYS A 181 -16.23 -37.04 4.30
CA LYS A 181 -15.65 -35.79 3.79
C LYS A 181 -16.01 -34.64 4.72
N VAL A 182 -15.05 -33.75 4.94
CA VAL A 182 -15.22 -32.53 5.71
C VAL A 182 -14.72 -31.34 4.92
N GLU A 183 -15.51 -30.27 4.87
CA GLU A 183 -15.08 -28.96 4.39
C GLU A 183 -14.57 -28.14 5.57
N ILE A 184 -13.34 -27.68 5.49
CA ILE A 184 -12.72 -26.79 6.49
C ILE A 184 -12.59 -25.41 5.87
N SER A 185 -13.15 -24.39 6.52
CA SER A 185 -12.97 -23.00 6.10
C SER A 185 -11.85 -22.36 6.92
N TYR A 186 -10.91 -21.74 6.23
CA TYR A 186 -9.79 -21.02 6.80
C TYR A 186 -9.90 -19.53 6.50
N LYS A 187 -9.76 -18.68 7.53
CA LYS A 187 -9.48 -17.26 7.34
C LYS A 187 -7.98 -17.10 7.05
N ILE A 188 -7.66 -16.53 5.90
CA ILE A 188 -6.30 -16.24 5.47
C ILE A 188 -6.07 -14.74 5.62
N LEU A 189 -4.97 -14.37 6.28
CA LEU A 189 -4.48 -13.00 6.34
C LEU A 189 -3.18 -12.93 5.53
N CYS A 190 -3.14 -12.01 4.57
CA CYS A 190 -1.96 -11.75 3.75
C CYS A 190 -1.42 -10.35 4.00
N LYS A 191 -0.08 -10.22 4.02
CA LYS A 191 0.63 -8.93 3.94
C LYS A 191 1.51 -8.94 2.70
N ASN A 192 1.38 -7.94 1.83
CA ASN A 192 2.13 -7.83 0.58
C ASN A 192 2.04 -9.08 -0.31
N GLY A 193 0.89 -9.76 -0.27
CA GLY A 193 0.62 -11.00 -0.99
C GLY A 193 1.18 -12.27 -0.33
N GLU A 194 1.84 -12.17 0.83
CA GLU A 194 2.37 -13.32 1.58
C GLU A 194 1.43 -13.69 2.74
N ILE A 195 1.15 -14.98 2.90
CA ILE A 195 0.29 -15.48 3.98
C ILE A 195 1.03 -15.30 5.31
N VAL A 196 0.46 -14.48 6.19
CA VAL A 196 0.97 -14.26 7.55
C VAL A 196 0.18 -15.04 8.60
N SER A 197 -1.07 -15.42 8.31
CA SER A 197 -1.88 -16.25 9.19
C SER A 197 -2.88 -17.08 8.39
N LYS A 198 -3.10 -18.32 8.84
CA LYS A 198 -4.13 -19.23 8.36
C LYS A 198 -4.84 -19.85 9.56
N THR A 199 -6.06 -19.40 9.83
CA THR A 199 -6.83 -19.82 11.02
C THR A 199 -8.08 -20.57 10.59
N LYS A 200 -8.29 -21.79 11.10
CA LYS A 200 -9.54 -22.52 10.91
C LYS A 200 -10.67 -21.76 11.61
N ILE A 201 -11.71 -21.39 10.87
CA ILE A 201 -12.86 -20.64 11.39
C ILE A 201 -14.15 -21.46 11.40
N ASP A 202 -14.25 -22.48 10.56
CA ASP A 202 -15.44 -23.33 10.46
C ASP A 202 -15.07 -24.75 9.98
N GLU A 203 -15.92 -25.71 10.32
CA GLU A 203 -15.85 -27.08 9.84
C GLU A 203 -17.24 -27.65 9.60
N LYS A 204 -17.46 -28.16 8.38
CA LYS A 204 -18.73 -28.75 7.98
C LYS A 204 -18.52 -30.16 7.44
N ILE A 205 -19.10 -31.15 8.12
CA ILE A 205 -19.14 -32.52 7.60
C ILE A 205 -20.04 -32.54 6.36
N LEU A 206 -19.47 -32.87 5.21
CA LEU A 206 -20.20 -33.04 3.95
C LEU A 206 -20.74 -34.48 3.83
N GLU A 207 -19.97 -35.45 4.31
CA GLU A 207 -20.30 -36.86 4.27
C GLU A 207 -19.76 -37.56 5.52
N ASN A 208 -20.62 -38.25 6.28
CA ASN A 208 -20.18 -38.99 7.47
C ASN A 208 -19.41 -40.26 7.06
N PRO A 209 -18.30 -40.60 7.74
CA PRO A 209 -17.61 -41.87 7.49
C PRO A 209 -18.50 -43.04 7.93
N GLN A 210 -18.52 -44.09 7.12
CA GLN A 210 -19.18 -45.35 7.45
C GLN A 210 -18.12 -46.34 7.93
N ASN A 211 -18.25 -46.83 9.16
CA ASN A 211 -17.32 -47.82 9.71
C ASN A 211 -17.46 -49.16 8.99
N GLU A 212 -16.32 -49.83 8.77
CA GLU A 212 -16.30 -51.20 8.29
C GLU A 212 -16.64 -52.13 9.45
N ILE A 213 -17.54 -53.09 9.24
CA ILE A 213 -17.89 -54.10 10.25
C ILE A 213 -17.42 -55.45 9.77
N VAL A 214 -16.48 -56.06 10.50
CA VAL A 214 -15.97 -57.40 10.24
C VAL A 214 -16.48 -58.35 11.32
N LYS A 215 -17.19 -59.39 10.89
CA LYS A 215 -17.66 -60.47 11.76
C LYS A 215 -16.57 -61.52 11.90
N LYS A 216 -16.09 -61.77 13.12
CA LYS A 216 -15.08 -62.82 13.40
C LYS A 216 -15.77 -64.01 14.06
N GLY A 217 -15.55 -65.19 13.52
CA GLY A 217 -16.11 -66.42 14.05
C GLY A 217 -15.59 -66.73 15.45
N SER A 218 -16.51 -67.16 16.31
CA SER A 218 -16.27 -67.56 17.71
C SER A 218 -16.85 -68.94 18.01
N LEU A 219 -17.40 -69.63 16.98
CA LEU A 219 -17.90 -70.99 17.10
C LEU A 219 -16.72 -71.96 17.16
N LYS A 220 -16.50 -72.56 18.33
CA LYS A 220 -15.49 -73.60 18.52
C LYS A 220 -16.04 -74.93 18.06
N THR A 221 -15.31 -75.62 17.20
CA THR A 221 -15.55 -77.06 16.95
C THR A 221 -14.89 -77.83 18.07
N SER A 222 -15.67 -78.63 18.79
CA SER A 222 -15.10 -79.60 19.72
C SER A 222 -14.40 -80.67 18.89
N THR A 223 -13.08 -80.72 18.95
CA THR A 223 -12.32 -81.85 18.41
C THR A 223 -12.52 -83.00 19.39
N VAL A 224 -13.22 -84.05 18.94
CA VAL A 224 -13.35 -85.33 19.66
C VAL A 224 -12.16 -86.20 19.32
#